data_AF-A0A101MFT9-F1
#
_entry.id   AF-A0A101MFT9-F1
#
_cell.length_a   1.000
_cell.length_b   1.000
_cell.length_c   1.000
_cell.angle_alpha   90.00
_cell.angle_beta   90.00
_cell.angle_gamma   90.00
#
_symmetry.space_group_name_H-M   'P 1'
#
loop_
_entity.id
_entity.type
_entity.pdbx_description
1 polymer ?
#
loop_
_entity_poly.entity_id
_entity_poly.type
_entity_poly.pdbx_seq_one_letter_code
_entity_poly.pdbx_strand_id
1 'polypeptide(L)'
;MQSAFDLIKTSIYIDSTDADRLLPSSGSDYWKARSTITETLPEYEAQYPPKGKADKNYLNVRKYISQFKAVNEQAYLARLKDSEDHRIKSGWLKERIQKNLGIEVKVATKKIPSVVGPITALDGPGTLAQNAGVSGFQDALTTACTQYREEDPNHWTALQSAVGAMEGAKCKLPPGV
;
A
#
# COMPACT_ATOMS: atom_id res chain seq x y z
N MET A 1 21.65 -19.41 3.67
CA MET A 1 20.57 -18.60 4.27
C MET A 1 20.40 -17.39 3.36
N GLN A 2 19.24 -17.24 2.71
CA GLN A 2 18.96 -16.09 1.86
C GLN A 2 18.82 -14.85 2.75
N SER A 3 19.45 -13.73 2.40
CA SER A 3 19.36 -12.53 3.24
C SER A 3 17.94 -11.98 3.25
N ALA A 4 17.54 -11.26 4.29
CA ALA A 4 16.24 -10.57 4.32
C ALA A 4 16.06 -9.66 3.08
N PHE A 5 17.16 -9.08 2.57
CA PHE A 5 17.16 -8.31 1.33
C PHE A 5 16.85 -9.13 0.08
N ASP A 6 17.49 -10.30 -0.06
CA ASP A 6 17.29 -11.16 -1.22
C ASP A 6 15.88 -11.72 -1.20
N LEU A 7 15.37 -12.09 -0.01
CA LEU A 7 13.98 -12.47 0.19
C LEU A 7 13.03 -11.41 -0.35
N ILE A 8 13.12 -10.14 0.07
CA ILE A 8 12.15 -9.13 -0.40
C ILE A 8 12.34 -8.80 -1.89
N LYS A 9 13.57 -8.80 -2.42
CA LYS A 9 13.82 -8.54 -3.85
C LYS A 9 13.33 -9.65 -4.78
N THR A 10 13.43 -10.91 -4.35
CA THR A 10 13.05 -12.07 -5.17
C THR A 10 11.65 -12.59 -4.87
N SER A 11 11.04 -12.14 -3.78
CA SER A 11 9.66 -12.49 -3.46
C SER A 11 8.73 -11.81 -4.44
N ILE A 12 8.07 -12.63 -5.24
CA ILE A 12 6.89 -12.23 -5.96
C ILE A 12 5.76 -12.22 -4.92
N TYR A 13 4.97 -11.15 -4.88
CA TYR A 13 3.73 -11.17 -4.12
C TYR A 13 2.82 -12.22 -4.73
N ILE A 14 2.62 -13.33 -4.01
CA ILE A 14 1.66 -14.37 -4.37
C ILE A 14 0.46 -14.16 -3.46
N ASP A 15 -0.61 -13.66 -4.07
CA ASP A 15 -1.91 -13.51 -3.43
C ASP A 15 -2.45 -14.90 -3.06
N SER A 16 -2.65 -15.16 -1.77
CA SER A 16 -3.30 -16.39 -1.29
C SER A 16 -4.78 -16.14 -1.00
N THR A 17 -5.47 -15.43 -1.90
CA THR A 17 -6.92 -15.18 -1.79
C THR A 17 -7.78 -16.42 -2.08
N ASP A 18 -7.19 -17.59 -2.33
CA ASP A 18 -7.91 -18.86 -2.20
C ASP A 18 -8.14 -19.16 -0.70
N ALA A 19 -9.40 -18.92 -0.33
CA ALA A 19 -10.03 -18.81 0.97
C ALA A 19 -9.77 -19.86 2.07
N ASP A 20 -8.77 -20.73 2.02
CA ASP A 20 -8.65 -21.75 3.10
C ASP A 20 -7.24 -22.18 3.51
N ARG A 21 -6.16 -21.58 3.00
CA ARG A 21 -4.83 -21.81 3.56
C ARG A 21 -3.95 -20.57 3.46
N LEU A 22 -3.61 -20.01 4.62
CA LEU A 22 -2.29 -19.39 4.84
C LEU A 22 -1.24 -20.50 4.58
N LEU A 23 -0.91 -20.77 3.31
CA LEU A 23 0.10 -21.79 3.00
C LEU A 23 1.45 -21.32 3.53
N PRO A 24 2.12 -22.12 4.38
CA PRO A 24 3.48 -21.85 4.79
C PRO A 24 4.42 -22.30 3.68
N SER A 25 4.62 -21.46 2.68
CA SER A 25 5.81 -21.50 1.81
C SER A 25 5.90 -20.17 1.06
N SER A 26 6.99 -19.44 1.26
CA SER A 26 7.40 -18.16 0.66
C SER A 26 6.67 -16.86 1.04
N GLY A 27 5.36 -16.86 1.35
CA GLY A 27 4.62 -15.61 1.70
C GLY A 27 4.89 -15.06 3.11
N SER A 28 5.09 -15.95 4.10
CA SER A 28 5.39 -15.56 5.49
C SER A 28 6.78 -14.94 5.65
N ASP A 29 7.72 -15.37 4.82
CA ASP A 29 9.12 -14.96 4.92
C ASP A 29 9.32 -13.55 4.38
N TYR A 30 8.56 -13.17 3.35
CA TYR A 30 8.52 -11.81 2.83
C TYR A 30 8.10 -10.80 3.91
N TRP A 31 6.97 -11.05 4.56
CA TRP A 31 6.41 -10.11 5.55
C TRP A 31 7.22 -10.07 6.83
N LYS A 32 7.75 -11.22 7.28
CA LYS A 32 8.70 -11.26 8.40
C LYS A 32 9.99 -10.50 8.05
N ALA A 33 10.59 -10.76 6.89
CA ALA A 33 11.77 -10.04 6.43
C ALA A 33 11.52 -8.53 6.33
N ARG A 34 10.34 -8.13 5.85
CA ARG A 34 9.93 -6.73 5.77
C ARG A 34 9.77 -6.08 7.14
N SER A 35 9.09 -6.75 8.09
CA SER A 35 8.91 -6.23 9.45
C SER A 35 10.26 -6.01 10.12
N THR A 36 11.14 -7.01 10.07
CA THR A 36 12.50 -6.93 10.61
C THR A 36 13.31 -5.78 10.02
N ILE A 37 13.23 -5.57 8.70
CA ILE A 37 13.92 -4.45 8.04
C ILE A 37 13.31 -3.10 8.43
N THR A 38 12.00 -3.01 8.50
CA THR A 38 11.29 -1.77 8.83
C THR A 38 11.56 -1.33 10.27
N GLU A 39 11.51 -2.26 11.22
CA GLU A 39 11.76 -2.00 12.65
C GLU A 39 13.18 -1.50 12.90
N THR A 40 14.16 -2.00 12.15
CA THR A 40 15.58 -1.67 12.36
C THR A 40 16.03 -0.44 11.56
N LEU A 41 15.27 0.00 10.55
CA LEU A 41 15.65 1.11 9.67
C LEU A 41 15.88 2.44 10.42
N PRO A 42 15.01 2.88 11.36
CA PRO A 42 15.22 4.13 12.10
C PRO A 42 16.52 4.14 12.90
N GLU A 43 16.89 3.02 13.51
CA GLU A 43 18.15 2.87 14.24
C GLU A 43 19.36 3.00 13.31
N TYR A 44 19.33 2.36 12.15
CA TYR A 44 20.38 2.51 11.13
C TYR A 44 20.48 3.95 10.60
N GLU A 45 19.36 4.63 10.41
CA GLU A 45 19.36 6.05 9.99
C GLU A 45 19.95 6.97 11.06
N ALA A 46 19.64 6.72 12.33
CA ALA A 46 20.17 7.47 13.47
C ALA A 46 21.67 7.25 13.65
N GLN A 47 22.17 6.03 13.44
CA GLN A 47 23.60 5.70 13.51
C GLN A 47 24.39 6.24 12.30
N TYR A 48 23.75 6.37 11.14
CA TYR A 48 24.36 6.83 9.88
C TYR A 48 23.69 8.09 9.31
N PRO A 49 23.68 9.23 10.04
CA PRO A 49 23.07 10.49 9.58
C PRO A 49 23.92 11.09 8.46
N PRO A 50 23.35 11.84 7.48
CA PRO A 50 24.10 12.33 6.31
C PRO A 50 25.35 13.13 6.69
N LYS A 51 26.51 12.85 6.08
CA LYS A 51 27.79 13.56 6.37
C LYS A 51 28.48 13.95 5.07
N GLY A 52 29.14 15.13 5.07
CA GLY A 52 29.82 15.68 3.88
C GLY A 52 31.14 15.00 3.49
N LYS A 53 31.81 14.31 4.43
CA LYS A 53 32.96 13.43 4.16
C LYS A 53 32.69 12.09 4.84
N ALA A 54 32.78 11.02 4.05
CA ALA A 54 32.50 9.67 4.51
C ALA A 54 33.45 8.67 3.88
N ASP A 55 33.84 7.66 4.65
CA ASP A 55 34.59 6.52 4.14
C ASP A 55 33.69 5.57 3.33
N LYS A 56 34.32 4.60 2.68
CA LYS A 56 33.67 3.60 1.83
C LYS A 56 32.65 2.74 2.61
N ASN A 57 32.91 2.44 3.89
CA ASN A 57 31.99 1.64 4.70
C ASN A 57 30.72 2.41 5.02
N TYR A 58 30.84 3.68 5.41
CA TYR A 58 29.70 4.56 5.63
C TYR A 58 28.85 4.71 4.35
N LEU A 59 29.48 4.93 3.19
CA LEU A 59 28.77 5.04 1.92
C LEU A 59 28.02 3.75 1.55
N ASN A 60 28.61 2.59 1.83
CA ASN A 60 27.97 1.30 1.63
C ASN A 60 26.74 1.13 2.53
N VAL A 61 26.83 1.47 3.82
CA VAL A 61 25.68 1.40 4.75
C VAL A 61 24.55 2.33 4.29
N ARG A 62 24.86 3.55 3.86
CA ARG A 62 23.88 4.49 3.31
C ARG A 62 23.22 4.00 2.03
N LYS A 63 23.98 3.32 1.18
CA LYS A 63 23.45 2.65 -0.02
C LYS A 63 22.46 1.55 0.38
N TYR A 64 22.77 0.74 1.40
CA TYR A 64 21.85 -0.28 1.91
C TYR A 64 20.57 0.33 2.52
N ILE A 65 20.69 1.40 3.31
CA ILE A 65 19.53 2.16 3.82
C ILE A 65 18.63 2.64 2.68
N SER A 66 19.22 3.17 1.61
CA SER A 66 18.45 3.65 0.45
C SER A 66 17.76 2.49 -0.29
N GLN A 67 18.42 1.33 -0.38
CA GLN A 67 17.82 0.13 -0.96
C GLN A 67 16.68 -0.41 -0.10
N PHE A 68 16.79 -0.38 1.23
CA PHE A 68 15.70 -0.77 2.13
C PHE A 68 14.44 0.07 1.92
N LYS A 69 14.61 1.39 1.81
CA LYS A 69 13.51 2.34 1.54
C LYS A 69 12.78 2.01 0.25
N ALA A 70 13.52 1.88 -0.85
CA ALA A 70 12.94 1.58 -2.16
C ALA A 70 12.17 0.25 -2.16
N VAL A 71 12.72 -0.77 -1.49
CA VAL A 71 12.10 -2.09 -1.39
C VAL A 71 10.81 -2.04 -0.54
N ASN A 72 10.80 -1.30 0.57
CA ASN A 72 9.61 -1.11 1.39
C ASN A 72 8.51 -0.33 0.68
N GLU A 73 8.88 0.66 -0.14
CA GLU A 73 7.96 1.42 -0.98
C GLU A 73 7.30 0.53 -2.04
N GLN A 74 8.08 -0.33 -2.71
CA GLN A 74 7.55 -1.31 -3.67
C GLN A 74 6.54 -2.26 -3.04
N ALA A 75 6.84 -2.77 -1.84
CA ALA A 75 5.95 -3.62 -1.07
C ALA A 75 4.61 -2.94 -0.74
N TYR A 76 4.67 -1.68 -0.31
CA TYR A 76 3.49 -0.88 -0.04
C TYR A 76 2.65 -0.67 -1.30
N LEU A 77 3.28 -0.27 -2.40
CA LEU A 77 2.58 0.00 -3.67
C LEU A 77 1.93 -1.26 -4.24
N ALA A 78 2.54 -2.43 -4.08
CA ALA A 78 1.92 -3.71 -4.43
C ALA A 78 0.63 -3.96 -3.62
N ARG A 79 0.68 -3.78 -2.30
CA ARG A 79 -0.51 -3.98 -1.44
C ARG A 79 -1.62 -2.96 -1.75
N LEU A 80 -1.25 -1.70 -1.96
CA LEU A 80 -2.19 -0.67 -2.38
C LEU A 80 -2.85 -1.04 -3.72
N LYS A 81 -2.06 -1.56 -4.66
CA LYS A 81 -2.56 -2.03 -5.96
C LYS A 81 -3.63 -3.09 -5.80
N ASP A 82 -3.35 -4.13 -5.01
CA ASP A 82 -4.28 -5.25 -4.88
C ASP A 82 -5.55 -4.84 -4.15
N SER A 83 -5.43 -4.00 -3.11
CA SER A 83 -6.57 -3.39 -2.43
C SER A 83 -7.47 -2.67 -3.42
N GLU A 84 -6.89 -1.74 -4.19
CA GLU A 84 -7.65 -0.86 -5.06
C GLU A 84 -8.20 -1.62 -6.27
N ASP A 85 -7.42 -2.52 -6.88
CA ASP A 85 -7.89 -3.35 -7.98
C ASP A 85 -9.01 -4.30 -7.53
N HIS A 86 -8.94 -4.90 -6.33
CA HIS A 86 -10.01 -5.73 -5.80
C HIS A 86 -11.28 -4.92 -5.54
N ARG A 87 -11.14 -3.79 -4.84
CA ARG A 87 -12.25 -2.86 -4.52
C ARG A 87 -12.96 -2.34 -5.78
N ILE A 88 -12.20 -2.05 -6.83
CA ILE A 88 -12.74 -1.57 -8.10
C ILE A 88 -13.35 -2.71 -8.93
N LYS A 89 -12.67 -3.87 -9.06
CA LYS A 89 -13.16 -5.01 -9.87
C LYS A 89 -14.43 -5.64 -9.30
N SER A 90 -14.52 -5.74 -7.97
CA SER A 90 -15.73 -6.25 -7.30
C SER A 90 -16.92 -5.31 -7.43
N GLY A 91 -16.70 -4.05 -7.81
CA GLY A 91 -17.77 -3.04 -7.82
C GLY A 91 -18.28 -2.69 -6.42
N TRP A 92 -17.58 -3.11 -5.35
CA TRP A 92 -18.05 -3.02 -3.96
C TRP A 92 -18.52 -1.61 -3.59
N LEU A 93 -17.76 -0.59 -4.00
CA LEU A 93 -18.10 0.81 -3.71
C LEU A 93 -19.42 1.23 -4.38
N LYS A 94 -19.63 0.82 -5.63
CA LYS A 94 -20.85 1.10 -6.39
C LYS A 94 -22.05 0.46 -5.69
N GLU A 95 -21.93 -0.82 -5.32
CA GLU A 95 -22.99 -1.57 -4.65
C GLU A 95 -23.38 -0.95 -3.31
N ARG A 96 -22.40 -0.54 -2.49
CA ARG A 96 -22.67 0.03 -1.17
C ARG A 96 -23.36 1.38 -1.24
N ILE A 97 -22.90 2.26 -2.12
CA ILE A 97 -23.51 3.58 -2.30
C ILE A 97 -24.91 3.43 -2.90
N GLN A 98 -25.08 2.53 -3.89
CA GLN A 98 -26.39 2.25 -4.47
C GLN A 98 -27.37 1.66 -3.44
N LYS A 99 -26.91 0.79 -2.54
CA LYS A 99 -27.73 0.29 -1.43
C LYS A 99 -28.15 1.40 -0.47
N ASN A 100 -27.27 2.36 -0.18
CA ASN A 100 -27.54 3.44 0.75
C ASN A 100 -28.45 4.54 0.16
N LEU A 101 -28.32 4.83 -1.14
CA LEU A 101 -29.02 5.95 -1.79
C LEU A 101 -30.14 5.53 -2.75
N GLY A 102 -30.21 4.26 -3.14
CA GLY A 102 -31.22 3.76 -4.09
C GLY A 102 -31.03 4.27 -5.53
N ILE A 103 -29.85 4.77 -5.88
CA ILE A 103 -29.55 5.35 -7.20
C ILE A 103 -28.45 4.58 -7.92
N GLU A 104 -28.41 4.70 -9.25
CA GLU A 104 -27.24 4.27 -10.01
C GLU A 104 -26.05 5.21 -9.75
N VAL A 105 -24.90 4.64 -9.40
CA VAL A 105 -23.68 5.38 -9.04
C VAL A 105 -22.64 5.25 -10.14
N LYS A 106 -22.05 6.38 -10.53
CA LYS A 106 -20.88 6.41 -11.42
C LYS A 106 -19.61 6.47 -10.58
N VAL A 107 -18.64 5.58 -10.84
CA VAL A 107 -17.35 5.57 -10.13
C VAL A 107 -16.25 5.91 -11.13
N ALA A 108 -15.51 6.96 -10.87
CA ALA A 108 -14.34 7.34 -11.65
C ALA A 108 -13.09 6.65 -11.08
N THR A 109 -12.16 6.29 -11.96
CA THR A 109 -10.87 5.73 -11.58
C THR A 109 -9.75 6.48 -12.27
N LYS A 110 -8.58 6.49 -11.64
CA LYS A 110 -7.33 7.02 -12.20
C LYS A 110 -6.23 5.98 -12.14
N LYS A 111 -5.25 6.10 -13.03
CA LYS A 111 -4.05 5.26 -13.00
C LYS A 111 -2.93 5.98 -12.26
N ILE A 112 -2.37 5.33 -11.25
CA ILE A 112 -1.19 5.81 -10.53
C ILE A 112 0.01 5.01 -11.05
N PRO A 113 1.04 5.67 -11.63
CA PRO A 113 2.26 5.01 -12.03
C PRO A 113 2.95 4.34 -10.84
N SER A 114 3.41 3.11 -11.02
CA SER A 114 4.20 2.39 -10.02
C SER A 114 5.12 1.39 -10.71
N VAL A 115 6.25 1.12 -10.07
CA VAL A 115 7.26 0.15 -10.53
C VAL A 115 6.78 -1.30 -10.45
N VAL A 116 5.70 -1.58 -9.71
CA VAL A 116 5.01 -2.88 -9.69
C VAL A 116 3.88 -2.97 -10.74
N GLY A 117 3.77 -1.96 -11.62
CA GLY A 117 2.69 -1.82 -12.60
C GLY A 117 1.66 -0.76 -12.20
N PRO A 118 0.87 -0.23 -13.15
CA PRO A 118 -0.07 0.85 -12.89
C PRO A 118 -1.17 0.42 -11.92
N ILE A 119 -1.41 1.24 -10.89
CA ILE A 119 -2.45 1.03 -9.88
C ILE A 119 -3.74 1.67 -10.36
N THR A 120 -4.84 0.93 -10.37
CA THR A 120 -6.18 1.49 -10.62
C THR A 120 -6.75 1.99 -9.32
N ALA A 121 -6.78 3.29 -9.07
CA ALA A 121 -7.26 3.86 -7.82
C ALA A 121 -8.60 4.57 -7.99
N LEU A 122 -9.35 4.73 -6.89
CA LEU A 122 -10.48 5.67 -6.85
C LEU A 122 -10.02 7.06 -7.29
N ASP A 123 -10.74 7.64 -8.23
CA ASP A 123 -10.68 9.08 -8.44
C ASP A 123 -11.82 9.71 -7.63
N GLY A 124 -11.55 10.05 -6.36
CA GLY A 124 -12.53 10.66 -5.46
C GLY A 124 -13.12 11.95 -6.05
N PRO A 125 -12.30 12.94 -6.44
CA PRO A 125 -12.77 14.15 -7.10
C PRO A 125 -13.57 13.88 -8.39
N GLY A 126 -13.09 12.98 -9.26
CA GLY A 126 -13.80 12.61 -10.48
C GLY A 126 -15.14 11.93 -10.19
N THR A 127 -15.19 11.07 -9.17
CA THR A 127 -16.41 10.37 -8.72
C THR A 127 -17.41 11.36 -8.16
N LEU A 128 -16.98 12.31 -7.32
CA LEU A 128 -17.84 13.39 -6.82
C LEU A 128 -18.39 14.24 -7.96
N ALA A 129 -17.55 14.61 -8.93
CA ALA A 129 -17.96 15.41 -10.08
C ALA A 129 -19.00 14.68 -10.96
N GLN A 130 -18.83 13.38 -11.19
CA GLN A 130 -19.76 12.58 -12.01
C GLN A 130 -21.13 12.37 -11.36
N ASN A 131 -21.23 12.55 -10.04
CA ASN A 131 -22.48 12.44 -9.28
C ASN A 131 -22.85 13.79 -8.64
N ALA A 132 -22.37 14.90 -9.21
CA ALA A 132 -22.74 16.23 -8.76
C ALA A 132 -24.26 16.43 -8.82
N GLY A 133 -24.83 17.05 -7.78
CA GLY A 133 -26.28 17.26 -7.66
C GLY A 133 -27.04 16.10 -6.99
N VAL A 134 -26.38 14.97 -6.71
CA VAL A 134 -26.97 13.92 -5.87
C VAL A 134 -26.85 14.31 -4.40
N SER A 135 -27.98 14.54 -3.74
CA SER A 135 -28.02 14.84 -2.31
C SER A 135 -27.45 13.68 -1.48
N GLY A 136 -26.58 13.99 -0.52
CA GLY A 136 -25.97 13.00 0.38
C GLY A 136 -24.91 12.10 -0.26
N PHE A 137 -24.52 12.32 -1.52
CA PHE A 137 -23.56 11.45 -2.21
C PHE A 137 -22.17 11.46 -1.58
N GLN A 138 -21.67 12.64 -1.19
CA GLN A 138 -20.37 12.75 -0.55
C GLN A 138 -20.31 11.98 0.77
N ASP A 139 -21.38 12.05 1.57
CA ASP A 139 -21.48 11.33 2.83
C ASP A 139 -21.56 9.82 2.58
N ALA A 140 -22.41 9.39 1.63
CA ALA A 140 -22.52 7.97 1.26
C ALA A 140 -21.20 7.40 0.72
N LEU A 141 -20.48 8.17 -0.09
CA LEU A 141 -19.15 7.81 -0.59
C LEU A 141 -18.14 7.66 0.56
N THR A 142 -18.15 8.62 1.50
CA THR A 142 -17.27 8.58 2.68
C THR A 142 -17.60 7.38 3.56
N THR A 143 -18.88 7.13 3.84
CA THR A 143 -19.34 5.97 4.62
C THR A 143 -18.97 4.66 3.95
N ALA A 144 -19.17 4.53 2.63
CA ALA A 144 -18.79 3.32 1.90
C ALA A 144 -17.27 3.08 1.98
N CYS A 145 -16.45 4.12 1.77
CA CYS A 145 -15.00 4.03 1.91
C CYS A 145 -14.58 3.60 3.33
N THR A 146 -15.26 4.08 4.38
CA THR A 146 -14.99 3.66 5.76
C THR A 146 -15.40 2.21 6.00
N GLN A 147 -16.59 1.81 5.58
CA GLN A 147 -17.11 0.44 5.74
C GLN A 147 -16.22 -0.59 5.04
N TYR A 148 -15.67 -0.27 3.87
CA TYR A 148 -14.73 -1.17 3.19
C TYR A 148 -13.49 -1.44 4.05
N ARG A 149 -12.97 -0.43 4.75
CA ARG A 149 -11.83 -0.59 5.66
C ARG A 149 -12.15 -1.46 6.86
N GLU A 150 -13.40 -1.43 7.33
CA GLU A 150 -13.87 -2.21 8.47
C GLU A 150 -14.16 -3.66 8.09
N GLU A 151 -14.61 -3.93 6.87
CA GLU A 151 -14.94 -5.27 6.36
C GLU A 151 -13.70 -6.09 5.95
N ASP A 152 -12.57 -5.44 5.66
CA ASP A 152 -11.26 -6.10 5.45
C ASP A 152 -10.18 -5.58 6.42
N PRO A 153 -10.31 -5.89 7.72
CA PRO A 153 -9.41 -5.35 8.75
C PRO A 153 -7.98 -5.87 8.59
N ASN A 154 -7.80 -7.11 8.11
CA ASN A 154 -6.47 -7.68 7.90
C ASN A 154 -5.72 -6.95 6.76
N HIS A 155 -6.41 -6.63 5.67
CA HIS A 155 -5.83 -5.87 4.58
C HIS A 155 -5.59 -4.42 4.96
N TRP A 156 -6.52 -3.81 5.68
CA TRP A 156 -6.37 -2.45 6.18
C TRP A 156 -5.20 -2.33 7.17
N THR A 157 -5.07 -3.24 8.13
CA THR A 157 -3.93 -3.29 9.06
C THR A 157 -2.63 -3.48 8.30
N ALA A 158 -2.57 -4.38 7.32
CA ALA A 158 -1.37 -4.56 6.49
C ALA A 158 -1.01 -3.28 5.71
N LEU A 159 -2.01 -2.55 5.19
CA LEU A 159 -1.81 -1.26 4.52
C LEU A 159 -1.33 -0.19 5.51
N GLN A 160 -1.93 -0.08 6.70
CA GLN A 160 -1.50 0.88 7.74
C GLN A 160 -0.10 0.60 8.25
N SER A 161 0.24 -0.65 8.56
CA SER A 161 1.60 -1.05 8.89
C SER A 161 2.57 -0.69 7.77
N ALA A 162 2.11 -0.79 6.52
CA ALA A 162 2.90 -0.41 5.36
C ALA A 162 3.05 1.12 5.20
N VAL A 163 2.04 1.92 5.52
CA VAL A 163 2.14 3.39 5.58
C VAL A 163 3.07 3.82 6.71
N GLY A 164 2.88 3.29 7.93
CA GLY A 164 3.72 3.61 9.08
C GLY A 164 5.20 3.25 8.84
N ALA A 165 5.45 2.15 8.13
CA ALA A 165 6.79 1.78 7.66
C ALA A 165 7.39 2.84 6.72
N MET A 166 6.61 3.39 5.79
CA MET A 166 7.06 4.42 4.86
C MET A 166 7.25 5.78 5.52
N GLU A 167 6.34 6.17 6.40
CA GLU A 167 6.41 7.43 7.17
C GLU A 167 7.61 7.42 8.13
N GLY A 168 7.82 6.30 8.83
CA GLY A 168 9.02 6.06 9.66
C GLY A 168 10.32 6.03 8.86
N ALA A 169 10.25 5.58 7.59
CA ALA A 169 11.37 5.57 6.64
C ALA A 169 11.50 6.86 5.80
N LYS A 170 10.64 7.88 6.01
CA LYS A 170 10.56 9.11 5.19
C LYS A 170 10.42 8.88 3.67
N CYS A 171 9.75 7.82 3.25
CA CYS A 171 9.31 7.66 1.86
C CYS A 171 7.96 8.37 1.73
N LYS A 172 7.93 9.53 1.06
CA LYS A 172 6.68 10.28 0.89
C LYS A 172 5.80 9.54 -0.12
N LEU A 173 4.54 9.31 0.25
CA LEU A 173 3.51 8.99 -0.74
C LEU A 173 3.45 10.09 -1.80
N PRO A 174 3.22 9.74 -3.09
CA PRO A 174 2.88 10.73 -4.09
C PRO A 174 1.67 11.54 -3.60
N PRO A 175 1.65 12.86 -3.81
CA PRO A 175 0.47 13.66 -3.45
C PRO A 175 -0.78 13.13 -4.16
N GLY A 176 -1.85 12.87 -3.40
CA GLY A 176 -3.14 12.41 -3.93
C GLY A 176 -3.37 10.89 -3.92
N VAL A 177 -2.63 10.15 -3.09
CA VAL A 177 -3.01 8.82 -2.56
C VAL A 177 -3.73 9.01 -1.23
#